data_AF-A0A109QCV9-F1
#
_entry.id   AF-A0A109QCV9-F1
#
_cell.length_a   1.000
_cell.length_b   1.000
_cell.length_c   1.000
_cell.angle_alpha   90.00
_cell.angle_beta   90.00
_cell.angle_gamma   90.00
#
_symmetry.space_group_name_H-M   'P 1'
#
loop_
_entity.id
_entity.type
_entity.pdbx_description
1 polymer ?
#
loop_
_entity_poly.entity_id
_entity_poly.type
_entity_poly.pdbx_seq_one_letter_code
_entity_poly.pdbx_strand_id
1 'polypeptide(L)'
;MLAVVVQKEPEYVFNHCAKYLARDNTDERHSFFGSDAGQARARISESWRFPIVDADDSGAADSSEWNHVTFIYQAPEDHPGVSVQLLTPCLGLHAPAALNPIDDSLYLALTLRVSKARRDRYRFIVDGHAQLDPINPQITTTPQNETWSSFWTWTYNEPINLERWEIALVRRMTNALLPFQGRETRNLVERGLNDGNVTHFFRMDIPAGVANYIDNILAREERHHLNSYRLCLPMIDRVLRKRHSGIEPVNVSDPDYKVLFDDMKNRSAALMQDGWDVAVYDNPGYFLYTLRRHTWTGAFSHPKYGGNPGGLGWAFLGETFRTTADLTKTAFDWARAIEAPLGKSNEYRG
;
A
#
# COMPACT_ATOMS: atom_id res chain seq x y z
N MET A 1 -2.72 30.02 4.59
CA MET A 1 -1.69 29.99 5.64
C MET A 1 -0.45 29.33 5.06
N LEU A 2 0.74 29.90 5.28
CA LEU A 2 1.99 29.26 4.85
C LEU A 2 2.30 28.09 5.78
N ALA A 3 2.89 27.04 5.23
CA ALA A 3 3.32 25.86 5.95
C ALA A 3 4.45 26.21 6.93
N VAL A 4 4.56 25.43 8.00
CA VAL A 4 5.63 25.54 8.99
C VAL A 4 6.59 24.38 8.81
N VAL A 5 7.89 24.64 8.91
CA VAL A 5 8.90 23.59 8.92
C VAL A 5 8.86 22.85 10.25
N VAL A 6 8.80 21.53 10.19
CA VAL A 6 8.79 20.64 11.35
C VAL A 6 10.06 19.80 11.31
N GLN A 7 10.68 19.56 12.46
CA GLN A 7 11.78 18.62 12.55
C GLN A 7 11.24 17.21 12.80
N LYS A 8 11.84 16.24 12.11
CA LYS A 8 11.60 14.82 12.28
C LYS A 8 12.91 14.15 12.65
N GLU A 9 12.81 13.14 13.50
CA GLU A 9 13.97 12.33 13.89
C GLU A 9 14.55 11.62 12.66
N PRO A 10 15.89 11.49 12.55
CA PRO A 10 16.53 10.75 11.47
C PRO A 10 15.97 9.33 11.28
N GLU A 11 15.70 8.62 12.39
CA GLU A 11 15.11 7.28 12.39
C GLU A 11 13.77 7.22 11.64
N TYR A 12 12.93 8.26 11.76
CA TYR A 12 11.67 8.33 11.02
C TYR A 12 11.92 8.35 9.51
N VAL A 13 12.84 9.21 9.06
CA VAL A 13 13.22 9.32 7.64
C VAL A 13 13.83 8.01 7.15
N PHE A 14 14.75 7.42 7.91
CA PHE A 14 15.40 6.16 7.57
C PHE A 14 14.42 5.00 7.48
N ASN A 15 13.45 4.87 8.38
CA ASN A 15 12.45 3.80 8.31
C ASN A 15 11.64 3.86 7.00
N HIS A 16 11.35 5.07 6.49
CA HIS A 16 10.68 5.24 5.21
C HIS A 16 11.63 5.09 4.01
N CYS A 17 12.85 5.63 4.08
CA CYS A 17 13.84 5.48 3.01
C CYS A 17 14.31 4.03 2.85
N ALA A 18 14.56 3.31 3.94
CA ALA A 18 15.07 1.95 3.92
C ALA A 18 14.14 1.01 3.15
N LYS A 19 12.83 1.15 3.38
CA LYS A 19 11.81 0.32 2.75
C LYS A 19 11.70 0.56 1.23
N TYR A 20 11.98 1.78 0.78
CA TYR A 20 11.61 2.19 -0.58
C TYR A 20 12.80 2.60 -1.46
N LEU A 21 13.82 3.24 -0.89
CA LEU A 21 14.93 3.91 -1.58
C LEU A 21 16.31 3.27 -1.34
N ALA A 22 16.49 2.44 -0.30
CA ALA A 22 17.80 1.89 0.07
C ALA A 22 18.13 0.55 -0.62
N ARG A 23 17.72 0.40 -1.88
CA ARG A 23 17.95 -0.82 -2.66
C ARG A 23 19.18 -0.65 -3.55
N ASP A 24 20.12 -1.58 -3.45
CA ASP A 24 21.30 -1.63 -4.33
C ASP A 24 20.95 -2.18 -5.72
N ASN A 25 19.82 -2.88 -5.84
CA ASN A 25 19.37 -3.44 -7.09
C ASN A 25 18.80 -2.38 -8.03
N THR A 26 19.38 -2.26 -9.22
CA THR A 26 18.97 -1.29 -10.25
C THR A 26 17.95 -1.83 -11.25
N ASP A 27 17.44 -3.05 -11.07
CA ASP A 27 16.42 -3.65 -11.94
C ASP A 27 15.14 -2.80 -11.96
N GLU A 28 14.59 -2.57 -13.15
CA GLU A 28 13.25 -1.98 -13.29
C GLU A 28 12.19 -3.03 -12.93
N ARG A 29 11.42 -2.77 -11.88
CA ARG A 29 10.43 -3.72 -11.34
C ARG A 29 9.07 -3.10 -11.06
N HIS A 30 9.02 -1.77 -10.98
CA HIS A 30 7.86 -1.01 -10.56
C HIS A 30 7.47 0.02 -11.62
N SER A 31 7.36 -0.44 -12.88
CA SER A 31 6.84 0.37 -13.98
C SER A 31 5.38 0.02 -14.23
N PHE A 32 4.47 0.93 -13.88
CA PHE A 32 3.05 0.74 -14.11
C PHE A 32 2.76 0.76 -15.62
N PHE A 33 2.54 -0.41 -16.22
CA PHE A 33 2.28 -0.54 -17.67
C PHE A 33 3.39 0.03 -18.58
N GLY A 34 4.64 0.08 -18.10
CA GLY A 34 5.76 0.64 -18.87
C GLY A 34 5.89 2.16 -18.80
N SER A 35 5.01 2.87 -18.08
CA SER A 35 5.00 4.35 -18.02
C SER A 35 6.30 4.95 -17.47
N ASP A 36 6.93 4.21 -16.56
CA ASP A 36 8.10 4.68 -15.82
C ASP A 36 9.40 4.02 -16.31
N ALA A 37 9.33 3.23 -17.39
CA ALA A 37 10.49 2.51 -17.91
C ALA A 37 11.65 3.48 -18.24
N GLY A 38 12.88 3.11 -17.87
CA GLY A 38 14.06 3.95 -18.00
C GLY A 38 14.20 5.06 -16.97
N GLN A 39 13.24 5.28 -16.07
CA GLN A 39 13.29 6.32 -15.04
C GLN A 39 13.74 5.75 -13.69
N ALA A 40 14.36 6.60 -12.85
CA ALA A 40 14.79 6.21 -11.50
C ALA A 40 13.63 5.60 -10.68
N ARG A 41 12.43 6.17 -10.79
CA ARG A 41 11.23 5.71 -10.08
C ARG A 41 10.78 4.28 -10.44
N ALA A 42 11.14 3.72 -11.59
CA ALA A 42 10.80 2.33 -11.95
C ALA A 42 11.58 1.28 -11.14
N ARG A 43 12.67 1.71 -10.47
CA ARG A 43 13.49 0.88 -9.58
C ARG A 43 13.00 0.96 -8.13
N ILE A 44 12.15 1.95 -7.83
CA ILE A 44 11.67 2.27 -6.48
C ILE A 44 10.33 1.59 -6.25
N SER A 45 10.23 0.81 -5.17
CA SER A 45 8.97 0.21 -4.76
C SER A 45 8.02 1.29 -4.21
N GLU A 46 6.76 1.26 -4.63
CA GLU A 46 5.72 2.20 -4.17
C GLU A 46 6.14 3.69 -4.25
N SER A 47 6.80 4.09 -5.35
CA SER A 47 7.31 5.45 -5.57
C SER A 47 6.27 6.57 -5.40
N TRP A 48 4.99 6.24 -5.57
CA TRP A 48 3.82 7.11 -5.31
C TRP A 48 3.64 7.51 -3.84
N ARG A 49 4.35 6.88 -2.90
CA ARG A 49 4.34 7.23 -1.47
C ARG A 49 5.22 8.43 -1.12
N PHE A 50 6.01 8.92 -2.06
CA PHE A 50 6.81 10.14 -1.88
C PHE A 50 6.08 11.36 -2.46
N PRO A 51 6.16 12.54 -1.82
CA PRO A 51 6.72 12.77 -0.49
C PRO A 51 5.90 12.05 0.57
N ILE A 52 6.52 11.72 1.71
CA ILE A 52 5.83 10.98 2.78
C ILE A 52 4.78 11.92 3.37
N VAL A 53 3.52 11.54 3.27
CA VAL A 53 2.40 12.25 3.91
C VAL A 53 2.01 11.45 5.15
N ASP A 54 1.94 12.09 6.30
CA ASP A 54 1.52 11.44 7.55
C ASP A 54 0.62 12.36 8.38
N ALA A 55 -0.08 11.81 9.37
CA ALA A 55 -0.83 12.62 10.32
C ALA A 55 0.10 13.54 11.12
N ASP A 56 -0.39 14.73 11.48
CA ASP A 56 0.28 15.55 12.47
C ASP A 56 0.27 14.84 13.83
N ASP A 57 1.46 14.50 14.31
CA ASP A 57 1.75 13.79 15.56
C ASP A 57 2.27 14.72 16.66
N SER A 58 2.18 16.05 16.49
CA SER A 58 2.62 17.04 17.49
C SER A 58 1.81 17.01 18.79
N GLY A 59 0.65 16.35 18.81
CA GLY A 59 -0.28 16.37 19.94
C GLY A 59 -1.00 17.71 20.15
N ALA A 60 -0.88 18.65 19.21
CA ALA A 60 -1.57 19.93 19.26
C ALA A 60 -3.10 19.76 19.12
N ALA A 61 -3.87 20.69 19.68
CA ALA A 61 -5.33 20.65 19.65
C ALA A 61 -5.91 20.68 18.22
N ASP A 62 -5.17 21.25 17.26
CA ASP A 62 -5.52 21.33 15.85
C ASP A 62 -4.89 20.23 15.00
N SER A 63 -4.18 19.25 15.58
CA SER A 63 -3.50 18.16 14.86
C SER A 63 -4.41 17.38 13.90
N SER A 64 -5.72 17.32 14.16
CA SER A 64 -6.70 16.73 13.24
C SER A 64 -6.78 17.44 11.88
N GLU A 65 -6.36 18.69 11.78
CA GLU A 65 -6.48 19.52 10.58
C GLU A 65 -5.24 19.48 9.66
N TRP A 66 -4.16 18.87 10.14
CA TRP A 66 -2.84 18.95 9.49
C TRP A 66 -2.23 17.59 9.18
N ASN A 67 -1.41 17.58 8.14
CA ASN A 67 -0.46 16.51 7.83
C ASN A 67 0.98 17.01 7.97
N HIS A 68 1.87 16.10 8.34
CA HIS A 68 3.30 16.26 8.13
C HIS A 68 3.67 15.69 6.77
N VAL A 69 4.33 16.50 5.94
CA VAL A 69 4.77 16.09 4.61
C VAL A 69 6.28 16.19 4.53
N THR A 70 6.93 15.03 4.44
CA THR A 70 8.39 14.89 4.42
C THR A 70 8.87 14.69 2.99
N PHE A 71 9.57 15.71 2.48
CA PHE A 71 10.24 15.68 1.19
C PHE A 71 11.63 15.09 1.37
N ILE A 72 12.02 14.18 0.49
CA ILE A 72 13.29 13.47 0.55
C ILE A 72 13.97 13.57 -0.81
N TYR A 73 15.27 13.80 -0.79
CA TYR A 73 16.14 13.72 -1.96
C TYR A 73 17.35 12.86 -1.62
N GLN A 74 17.70 11.92 -2.51
CA GLN A 74 18.92 11.13 -2.38
C GLN A 74 20.03 11.79 -3.21
N ALA A 75 21.08 12.25 -2.54
CA ALA A 75 22.27 12.77 -3.19
C ALA A 75 22.98 11.68 -4.01
N PRO A 76 23.53 12.02 -5.19
CA PRO A 76 24.40 11.11 -5.93
C PRO A 76 25.64 10.74 -5.09
N GLU A 77 26.11 9.49 -5.20
CA GLU A 77 27.29 9.01 -4.44
C GLU A 77 28.57 9.75 -4.82
N ASP A 78 28.67 10.16 -6.08
CA ASP A 78 29.77 10.95 -6.63
C ASP A 78 29.64 12.45 -6.31
N HIS A 79 28.49 12.88 -5.78
CA HIS A 79 28.24 14.26 -5.38
C HIS A 79 27.39 14.39 -4.10
N PRO A 80 27.89 13.93 -2.94
CA PRO A 80 27.13 13.91 -1.68
C PRO A 80 26.85 15.31 -1.11
N GLY A 81 27.63 16.32 -1.49
CA GLY A 81 27.51 17.71 -1.03
C GLY A 81 26.52 18.58 -1.82
N VAL A 82 25.61 17.94 -2.57
CA VAL A 82 24.63 18.62 -3.41
C VAL A 82 23.73 19.57 -2.61
N SER A 83 23.50 20.77 -3.11
CA SER A 83 22.55 21.71 -2.49
C SER A 83 21.15 21.48 -3.03
N VAL A 84 20.21 21.14 -2.15
CA VAL A 84 18.82 20.86 -2.53
C VAL A 84 17.88 21.78 -1.78
N GLN A 85 17.01 22.47 -2.52
CA GLN A 85 15.95 23.31 -1.96
C GLN A 85 14.57 22.87 -2.46
N LEU A 86 13.57 23.04 -1.61
CA LEU A 86 12.18 22.82 -1.92
C LEU A 86 11.52 24.13 -2.37
N LEU A 87 11.03 24.13 -3.61
CA LEU A 87 10.18 25.19 -4.15
C LEU A 87 8.72 24.72 -4.11
N THR A 88 7.89 25.35 -3.29
CA THR A 88 6.46 24.99 -3.18
C THR A 88 5.60 26.20 -2.83
N PRO A 89 4.37 26.33 -3.36
CA PRO A 89 3.42 27.35 -2.92
C PRO A 89 3.12 27.29 -1.42
N CYS A 90 3.30 26.12 -0.79
CA CYS A 90 3.06 25.95 0.65
C CYS A 90 3.96 26.86 1.51
N LEU A 91 5.19 27.14 1.08
CA LEU A 91 6.14 28.03 1.76
C LEU A 91 6.22 29.43 1.14
N GLY A 92 5.54 29.64 0.01
CA GLY A 92 5.73 30.80 -0.84
C GLY A 92 6.86 30.58 -1.84
N LEU A 93 6.67 31.05 -3.08
CA LEU A 93 7.59 30.78 -4.19
C LEU A 93 8.85 31.67 -4.21
N HIS A 94 8.93 32.66 -3.32
CA HIS A 94 10.00 33.66 -3.30
C HIS A 94 11.20 33.26 -2.43
N ALA A 95 11.04 32.25 -1.56
CA ALA A 95 12.08 31.80 -0.64
C ALA A 95 12.04 30.26 -0.54
N PRO A 96 12.69 29.54 -1.48
CA PRO A 96 12.85 28.08 -1.39
C PRO A 96 13.54 27.69 -0.09
N ALA A 97 13.07 26.61 0.55
CA ALA A 97 13.65 26.12 1.81
C ALA A 97 14.65 25.00 1.55
N ALA A 98 15.81 25.03 2.21
CA ALA A 98 16.80 23.97 2.07
C ALA A 98 16.31 22.64 2.66
N LEU A 99 16.59 21.54 1.96
CA LEU A 99 16.57 20.21 2.56
C LEU A 99 17.88 20.03 3.33
N ASN A 100 17.80 19.43 4.52
CA ASN A 100 18.96 19.23 5.37
C ASN A 100 19.45 17.78 5.27
N PRO A 101 20.78 17.56 5.28
CA PRO A 101 21.33 16.21 5.41
C PRO A 101 20.79 15.49 6.65
N ILE A 102 20.53 14.20 6.51
CA ILE A 102 20.06 13.33 7.59
C ILE A 102 21.22 12.45 8.04
N ASP A 103 21.77 12.76 9.21
CA ASP A 103 22.99 12.18 9.76
C ASP A 103 24.10 12.01 8.70
N ASP A 104 24.88 10.93 8.77
CA ASP A 104 25.96 10.63 7.83
C ASP A 104 25.47 9.90 6.56
N SER A 105 24.25 10.21 6.11
CA SER A 105 23.63 9.56 4.94
C SER A 105 23.63 10.42 3.68
N LEU A 106 23.29 9.80 2.55
CA LEU A 106 23.05 10.51 1.28
C LEU A 106 21.66 11.14 1.20
N TYR A 107 20.81 10.98 2.22
CA TYR A 107 19.46 11.53 2.20
C TYR A 107 19.44 12.95 2.74
N LEU A 108 18.82 13.85 2.00
CA LEU A 108 18.41 15.16 2.48
C LEU A 108 16.90 15.17 2.66
N ALA A 109 16.40 15.76 3.75
CA ALA A 109 14.96 15.87 3.97
C ALA A 109 14.51 17.23 4.53
N LEU A 110 13.24 17.52 4.30
CA LEU A 110 12.53 18.66 4.87
C LEU A 110 11.08 18.26 5.13
N THR A 111 10.59 18.52 6.35
CA THR A 111 9.19 18.22 6.71
C THR A 111 8.40 19.50 6.86
N LEU A 112 7.22 19.55 6.24
CA LEU A 112 6.28 20.66 6.31
C LEU A 112 4.98 20.23 7.00
N ARG A 113 4.45 21.10 7.86
CA ARG A 113 3.07 21.01 8.36
C ARG A 113 2.13 21.69 7.36
N VAL A 114 1.28 20.90 6.70
CA VAL A 114 0.36 21.36 5.64
C VAL A 114 -1.07 20.92 5.91
N SER A 115 -2.04 21.69 5.44
CA SER A 115 -3.46 21.41 5.70
C SER A 115 -3.93 20.16 4.94
N LYS A 116 -4.88 19.43 5.52
CA LYS A 116 -5.47 18.22 4.91
C LYS A 116 -6.30 18.51 3.66
N ALA A 117 -6.69 17.45 2.96
CA ALA A 117 -7.68 17.45 1.88
C ALA A 117 -7.34 18.29 0.64
N ARG A 118 -6.06 18.48 0.33
CA ARG A 118 -5.64 19.30 -0.82
C ARG A 118 -4.61 18.59 -1.67
N ARG A 119 -4.61 18.96 -2.95
CA ARG A 119 -3.51 18.68 -3.86
C ARG A 119 -2.53 19.84 -3.83
N ASP A 120 -1.27 19.54 -3.55
CA ASP A 120 -0.20 20.51 -3.57
C ASP A 120 0.83 20.18 -4.64
N ARG A 121 1.67 21.18 -4.96
CA ARG A 121 2.72 21.07 -5.97
C ARG A 121 4.06 21.54 -5.45
N TYR A 122 5.13 20.97 -5.99
CA TYR A 122 6.50 21.31 -5.62
C TYR A 122 7.49 20.97 -6.74
N ARG A 123 8.70 21.53 -6.62
CA ARG A 123 9.90 21.19 -7.40
C ARG A 123 11.10 21.17 -6.46
N PHE A 124 12.13 20.40 -6.82
CA PHE A 124 13.43 20.54 -6.20
C PHE A 124 14.27 21.53 -7.00
N ILE A 125 15.05 22.36 -6.31
CA ILE A 125 16.13 23.14 -6.91
C ILE A 125 17.41 22.46 -6.48
N VAL A 126 18.10 21.82 -7.42
CA VAL A 126 19.33 21.07 -7.19
C VAL A 126 20.48 21.82 -7.86
N ASP A 127 21.43 22.29 -7.05
CA ASP A 127 22.53 23.17 -7.48
C ASP A 127 22.06 24.32 -8.39
N GLY A 128 20.97 24.97 -7.96
CA GLY A 128 20.36 26.11 -8.68
C GLY A 128 19.42 25.74 -9.84
N HIS A 129 19.31 24.46 -10.21
CA HIS A 129 18.48 24.00 -11.31
C HIS A 129 17.16 23.40 -10.82
N ALA A 130 16.04 23.97 -11.25
CA ALA A 130 14.71 23.45 -10.90
C ALA A 130 14.43 22.16 -11.68
N GLN A 131 14.09 21.09 -10.96
CA GLN A 131 13.69 19.80 -11.53
C GLN A 131 12.49 19.20 -10.81
N LEU A 132 11.86 18.23 -11.48
CA LEU A 132 10.83 17.40 -10.87
C LEU A 132 11.44 16.45 -9.85
N ASP A 133 10.58 15.88 -9.03
CA ASP A 133 10.97 14.84 -8.10
C ASP A 133 11.29 13.57 -8.91
N PRO A 134 12.53 13.05 -8.81
CA PRO A 134 12.93 11.86 -9.55
C PRO A 134 12.23 10.59 -9.05
N ILE A 135 11.64 10.62 -7.85
CA ILE A 135 10.97 9.51 -7.15
C ILE A 135 9.47 9.59 -7.38
N ASN A 136 8.82 10.70 -7.00
CA ASN A 136 7.36 10.81 -7.02
C ASN A 136 6.77 10.91 -8.46
N PRO A 137 6.00 9.92 -8.95
CA PRO A 137 5.45 9.91 -10.31
C PRO A 137 4.32 10.92 -10.53
N GLN A 138 3.74 11.46 -9.45
CA GLN A 138 2.56 12.30 -9.53
C GLN A 138 2.92 13.71 -10.00
N ILE A 139 2.45 14.09 -11.18
CA ILE A 139 2.68 15.41 -11.76
C ILE A 139 1.39 16.21 -11.97
N THR A 140 1.50 17.53 -11.96
CA THR A 140 0.44 18.44 -12.38
C THR A 140 0.99 19.48 -13.35
N THR A 141 0.22 19.80 -14.38
CA THR A 141 0.55 20.87 -15.32
C THR A 141 -0.25 22.12 -14.96
N THR A 142 0.41 23.27 -14.87
CA THR A 142 -0.27 24.54 -14.60
C THR A 142 -0.96 25.08 -15.87
N PRO A 143 -1.89 26.04 -15.76
CA PRO A 143 -2.44 26.73 -16.92
C PRO A 143 -1.38 27.41 -17.81
N GLN A 144 -0.20 27.70 -17.24
CA GLN A 144 0.95 28.25 -17.94
C GLN A 144 1.82 27.17 -18.62
N ASN A 145 1.33 25.93 -18.69
CA ASN A 145 2.02 24.78 -19.27
C ASN A 145 3.32 24.38 -18.56
N GLU A 146 3.43 24.69 -17.27
CA GLU A 146 4.56 24.25 -16.46
C GLU A 146 4.24 22.93 -15.74
N THR A 147 5.13 21.96 -15.82
CA THR A 147 4.99 20.68 -15.11
C THR A 147 5.60 20.75 -13.71
N TRP A 148 4.86 20.30 -12.70
CA TRP A 148 5.29 20.27 -11.30
C TRP A 148 5.07 18.88 -10.72
N SER A 149 5.91 18.46 -9.78
CA SER A 149 5.59 17.32 -8.91
C SER A 149 4.39 17.70 -8.06
N SER A 150 3.56 16.73 -7.69
CA SER A 150 2.36 16.96 -6.91
C SER A 150 2.12 15.85 -5.90
N PHE A 151 1.40 16.17 -4.83
CA PHE A 151 1.03 15.20 -3.81
C PHE A 151 -0.34 15.56 -3.23
N TRP A 152 -0.96 14.59 -2.57
CA TRP A 152 -2.25 14.75 -1.92
C TRP A 152 -2.10 14.62 -0.42
N THR A 153 -2.57 15.60 0.33
CA THR A 153 -2.68 15.47 1.78
C THR A 153 -3.90 14.61 2.14
N TRP A 154 -3.75 13.75 3.14
CA TRP A 154 -4.78 12.80 3.53
C TRP A 154 -5.92 13.48 4.27
N THR A 155 -7.11 12.92 4.14
CA THR A 155 -8.21 13.19 5.07
C THR A 155 -8.30 12.01 6.02
N TYR A 156 -7.94 12.22 7.30
CA TYR A 156 -8.25 11.23 8.33
C TYR A 156 -9.72 11.42 8.69
N ASN A 157 -10.60 10.68 8.02
CA ASN A 157 -12.03 10.95 8.13
C ASN A 157 -12.73 10.15 9.22
N GLU A 158 -12.23 9.01 9.69
CA GLU A 158 -12.82 8.29 10.83
C GLU A 158 -11.99 7.04 11.20
N PRO A 159 -11.99 6.62 12.49
CA PRO A 159 -11.33 5.41 12.96
C PRO A 159 -12.00 4.10 12.49
N ILE A 160 -13.22 4.15 11.95
CA ILE A 160 -13.97 2.99 11.44
C ILE A 160 -14.69 3.42 10.16
N ASN A 161 -14.35 2.84 9.00
CA ASN A 161 -14.99 3.22 7.72
C ASN A 161 -16.06 2.23 7.28
N LEU A 162 -16.08 1.01 7.84
CA LEU A 162 -17.08 -0.01 7.54
C LEU A 162 -18.04 -0.22 8.71
N GLU A 163 -19.32 -0.39 8.41
CA GLU A 163 -20.34 -0.74 9.38
C GLU A 163 -20.16 -2.15 9.94
N ARG A 164 -20.79 -2.44 11.08
CA ARG A 164 -20.66 -3.76 11.74
C ARG A 164 -21.00 -4.93 10.82
N TRP A 165 -22.03 -4.80 9.98
CA TRP A 165 -22.44 -5.85 9.05
C TRP A 165 -21.47 -5.98 7.87
N GLU A 166 -20.91 -4.86 7.39
CA GLU A 166 -19.88 -4.84 6.34
C GLU A 166 -18.60 -5.51 6.82
N ILE A 167 -18.13 -5.18 8.03
CA ILE A 167 -16.96 -5.84 8.64
C ILE A 167 -17.21 -7.34 8.81
N ALA A 168 -18.42 -7.74 9.23
CA ALA A 168 -18.76 -9.15 9.39
C ALA A 168 -18.76 -9.90 8.06
N LEU A 169 -19.29 -9.28 7.00
CA LEU A 169 -19.28 -9.83 5.64
C LEU A 169 -17.86 -9.90 5.06
N VAL A 170 -17.06 -8.84 5.21
CA VAL A 170 -15.65 -8.83 4.81
C VAL A 170 -14.89 -9.93 5.54
N ARG A 171 -15.05 -10.06 6.86
CA ARG A 171 -14.44 -11.14 7.64
C ARG A 171 -14.83 -12.49 7.08
N ARG A 172 -16.10 -12.72 6.78
CA ARG A 172 -16.56 -13.99 6.22
C ARG A 172 -15.94 -14.29 4.85
N MET A 173 -15.86 -13.29 3.98
CA MET A 173 -15.22 -13.38 2.67
C MET A 173 -13.72 -13.64 2.78
N THR A 174 -13.02 -12.95 3.69
CA THR A 174 -11.59 -13.21 3.93
C THR A 174 -11.35 -14.61 4.46
N ASN A 175 -12.24 -15.16 5.30
CA ASN A 175 -12.14 -16.56 5.73
C ASN A 175 -12.22 -17.53 4.53
N ALA A 176 -13.16 -17.29 3.61
CA ALA A 176 -13.34 -18.15 2.43
C ALA A 176 -12.20 -18.03 1.41
N LEU A 177 -11.51 -16.87 1.37
CA LEU A 177 -10.35 -16.63 0.51
C LEU A 177 -9.05 -17.18 1.08
N LEU A 178 -8.93 -17.23 2.40
CA LEU A 178 -7.72 -17.68 3.06
C LEU A 178 -7.62 -19.21 3.04
N PRO A 179 -6.48 -19.79 2.63
CA PRO A 179 -6.30 -21.23 2.53
C PRO A 179 -6.03 -21.90 3.89
N PHE A 180 -6.20 -21.18 5.01
CA PHE A 180 -5.61 -21.52 6.32
C PHE A 180 -6.46 -22.45 7.21
N GLN A 181 -7.57 -22.99 6.71
CA GLN A 181 -8.40 -23.94 7.46
C GLN A 181 -8.36 -25.37 6.90
N GLY A 182 -7.48 -25.64 5.93
CA GLY A 182 -7.46 -26.89 5.15
C GLY A 182 -6.15 -27.69 5.26
N ARG A 183 -6.08 -28.78 4.48
CA ARG A 183 -4.89 -29.65 4.38
C ARG A 183 -3.64 -28.89 3.92
N GLU A 184 -3.82 -27.86 3.09
CA GLU A 184 -2.75 -27.00 2.59
C GLU A 184 -2.05 -26.22 3.70
N THR A 185 -2.80 -25.77 4.72
CA THR A 185 -2.24 -25.11 5.92
C THR A 185 -1.36 -26.07 6.71
N ARG A 186 -1.81 -27.31 6.85
CA ARG A 186 -1.04 -28.35 7.55
C ARG A 186 0.29 -28.60 6.83
N ASN A 187 0.27 -28.70 5.50
CA ASN A 187 1.47 -28.85 4.70
C ASN A 187 2.40 -27.61 4.81
N LEU A 188 1.84 -26.41 4.82
CA LEU A 188 2.60 -25.16 4.96
C LEU A 188 3.27 -25.04 6.34
N VAL A 189 2.53 -25.38 7.40
CA VAL A 189 3.03 -25.41 8.79
C VAL A 189 4.06 -26.53 8.94
N GLU A 190 3.84 -27.73 8.40
CA GLU A 190 4.79 -28.85 8.42
C GLU A 190 6.12 -28.50 7.74
N ARG A 191 6.10 -27.76 6.61
CA ARG A 191 7.33 -27.25 5.99
C ARG A 191 8.04 -26.24 6.89
N GLY A 192 7.32 -25.26 7.43
CA GLY A 192 7.89 -24.25 8.31
C GLY A 192 8.44 -24.79 9.64
N LEU A 193 7.87 -25.89 10.14
CA LEU A 193 8.36 -26.61 11.33
C LEU A 193 9.73 -27.27 11.07
N ASN A 194 10.00 -27.73 9.85
CA ASN A 194 11.30 -28.30 9.49
C ASN A 194 12.41 -27.23 9.36
N ASP A 195 12.04 -25.97 9.12
CA ASP A 195 12.96 -24.84 8.97
C ASP A 195 13.20 -24.05 10.30
N GLY A 196 12.67 -24.53 11.43
CA GLY A 196 13.00 -24.02 12.77
C GLY A 196 12.24 -22.77 13.26
N ASN A 197 11.28 -22.23 12.50
CA ASN A 197 10.56 -20.98 12.83
C ASN A 197 9.29 -21.16 13.69
N VAL A 198 9.31 -22.06 14.68
CA VAL A 198 8.14 -22.68 15.31
C VAL A 198 7.17 -21.71 16.02
N THR A 199 7.66 -20.61 16.59
CA THR A 199 6.89 -19.72 17.48
C THR A 199 5.89 -18.78 16.79
N HIS A 200 6.05 -18.53 15.49
CA HIS A 200 5.23 -17.55 14.76
C HIS A 200 4.14 -18.19 13.87
N PHE A 201 4.15 -19.51 13.69
CA PHE A 201 3.21 -20.23 12.80
C PHE A 201 1.77 -20.29 13.30
N PHE A 202 1.56 -20.38 14.62
CA PHE A 202 0.24 -20.46 15.27
C PHE A 202 -0.61 -19.18 15.16
N ARG A 203 -0.23 -18.21 14.32
CA ARG A 203 -0.92 -16.91 14.21
C ARG A 203 -1.41 -16.59 12.79
N MET A 204 -1.04 -17.37 11.78
CA MET A 204 -1.52 -17.19 10.38
C MET A 204 -2.96 -17.69 10.17
N ASP A 205 -3.56 -18.30 11.19
CA ASP A 205 -4.89 -18.92 11.21
C ASP A 205 -5.98 -18.05 11.87
N ILE A 206 -5.71 -16.76 12.14
CA ILE A 206 -6.66 -15.82 12.78
C ILE A 206 -7.17 -14.76 11.78
N PRO A 207 -8.27 -15.04 11.04
CA PRO A 207 -8.84 -14.10 10.07
C PRO A 207 -9.36 -12.77 10.62
N ALA A 208 -9.64 -12.68 11.93
CA ALA A 208 -10.19 -11.48 12.55
C ALA A 208 -9.27 -10.26 12.41
N GLY A 209 -7.97 -10.47 12.20
CA GLY A 209 -7.01 -9.41 11.92
C GLY A 209 -7.11 -8.79 10.54
N VAL A 210 -7.54 -9.57 9.55
CA VAL A 210 -7.50 -9.16 8.14
C VAL A 210 -8.61 -8.18 7.82
N ALA A 211 -9.83 -8.41 8.32
CA ALA A 211 -10.93 -7.44 8.14
C ALA A 211 -10.62 -6.09 8.80
N ASN A 212 -10.00 -6.10 9.99
CA ASN A 212 -9.54 -4.87 10.66
C ASN A 212 -8.40 -4.19 9.90
N TYR A 213 -7.47 -4.96 9.34
CA TYR A 213 -6.44 -4.42 8.46
C TYR A 213 -7.06 -3.73 7.24
N ILE A 214 -8.05 -4.37 6.59
CA ILE A 214 -8.79 -3.81 5.46
C ILE A 214 -9.44 -2.48 5.84
N ASP A 215 -10.17 -2.43 6.97
CA ASP A 215 -10.81 -1.18 7.43
C ASP A 215 -9.77 -0.06 7.69
N ASN A 216 -8.62 -0.40 8.27
CA ASN A 216 -7.54 0.56 8.51
C ASN A 216 -6.91 1.11 7.23
N ILE A 217 -6.63 0.27 6.22
CA ILE A 217 -6.06 0.76 4.95
C ILE A 217 -7.09 1.53 4.14
N LEU A 218 -8.39 1.18 4.22
CA LEU A 218 -9.48 1.94 3.61
C LEU A 218 -9.69 3.30 4.31
N ALA A 219 -9.28 3.44 5.56
CA ALA A 219 -9.25 4.72 6.26
C ALA A 219 -8.13 5.66 5.78
N ARG A 220 -7.09 5.10 5.14
CA ARG A 220 -5.80 5.76 4.91
C ARG A 220 -5.32 5.54 3.46
N GLU A 221 -4.37 4.64 3.26
CA GLU A 221 -3.59 4.49 2.02
C GLU A 221 -4.46 4.06 0.82
N GLU A 222 -5.45 3.22 1.08
CA GLU A 222 -6.32 2.61 0.07
C GLU A 222 -7.73 3.21 0.12
N ARG A 223 -7.89 4.45 0.64
CA ARG A 223 -9.19 5.14 0.75
C ARG A 223 -9.92 5.28 -0.58
N HIS A 224 -9.19 5.38 -1.68
CA HIS A 224 -9.77 5.44 -3.02
C HIS A 224 -10.58 4.16 -3.37
N HIS A 225 -10.36 3.05 -2.68
CA HIS A 225 -11.16 1.83 -2.79
C HIS A 225 -12.37 1.78 -1.85
N LEU A 226 -12.52 2.69 -0.88
CA LEU A 226 -13.63 2.67 0.09
C LEU A 226 -14.99 2.70 -0.61
N ASN A 227 -15.13 3.52 -1.65
CA ASN A 227 -16.37 3.59 -2.42
C ASN A 227 -16.71 2.24 -3.08
N SER A 228 -15.71 1.52 -3.60
CA SER A 228 -15.90 0.17 -4.15
C SER A 228 -16.45 -0.80 -3.09
N TYR A 229 -15.94 -0.76 -1.86
CA TYR A 229 -16.47 -1.59 -0.77
C TYR A 229 -17.91 -1.22 -0.42
N ARG A 230 -18.21 0.08 -0.29
CA ARG A 230 -19.57 0.57 0.04
C ARG A 230 -20.60 0.24 -1.02
N LEU A 231 -20.21 0.15 -2.30
CA LEU A 231 -21.10 -0.24 -3.38
C LEU A 231 -21.24 -1.77 -3.49
N CYS A 232 -20.12 -2.50 -3.41
CA CYS A 232 -20.11 -3.94 -3.68
C CYS A 232 -20.62 -4.80 -2.52
N LEU A 233 -20.38 -4.44 -1.26
CA LEU A 233 -20.81 -5.24 -0.11
C LEU A 233 -22.35 -5.38 -0.02
N PRO A 234 -23.16 -4.31 -0.22
CA PRO A 234 -24.61 -4.46 -0.29
C PRO A 234 -25.09 -5.36 -1.44
N MET A 235 -24.42 -5.32 -2.60
CA MET A 235 -24.76 -6.18 -3.73
C MET A 235 -24.44 -7.65 -3.43
N ILE A 236 -23.32 -7.92 -2.77
CA ILE A 236 -22.95 -9.27 -2.33
C ILE A 236 -23.93 -9.79 -1.27
N ASP A 237 -24.28 -8.97 -0.28
CA ASP A 237 -25.30 -9.33 0.73
C ASP A 237 -26.63 -9.72 0.05
N ARG A 238 -27.09 -8.92 -0.92
CA ARG A 238 -28.30 -9.20 -1.71
C ARG A 238 -28.22 -10.51 -2.48
N VAL A 239 -27.11 -10.74 -3.20
CA VAL A 239 -26.87 -11.98 -3.95
C VAL A 239 -26.91 -13.20 -3.03
N LEU A 240 -26.22 -13.14 -1.89
CA LEU A 240 -26.15 -14.24 -0.93
C LEU A 240 -27.52 -14.52 -0.29
N ARG A 241 -28.25 -13.48 0.12
CA ARG A 241 -29.61 -13.64 0.70
C ARG A 241 -30.60 -14.22 -0.31
N LYS A 242 -30.45 -13.89 -1.60
CA LYS A 242 -31.29 -14.47 -2.66
C LYS A 242 -30.97 -15.93 -2.91
N ARG A 243 -29.69 -16.30 -2.98
CA ARG A 243 -29.22 -17.68 -3.21
C ARG A 243 -29.47 -18.61 -2.03
N HIS A 244 -29.37 -18.08 -0.81
CA HIS A 244 -29.44 -18.83 0.44
C HIS A 244 -30.51 -18.25 1.36
N SER A 245 -31.78 -18.41 0.96
CA SER A 245 -32.92 -17.89 1.73
C SER A 245 -32.92 -18.44 3.16
N GLY A 246 -33.07 -17.55 4.14
CA GLY A 246 -33.09 -17.90 5.56
C GLY A 246 -31.72 -18.12 6.21
N ILE A 247 -30.62 -17.98 5.47
CA ILE A 247 -29.26 -18.04 5.99
C ILE A 247 -28.65 -16.63 5.96
N GLU A 248 -28.18 -16.16 7.10
CA GLU A 248 -27.42 -14.90 7.15
C GLU A 248 -26.13 -15.04 6.33
N PRO A 249 -25.76 -14.07 5.47
CA PRO A 249 -24.57 -14.16 4.62
C PRO A 249 -23.28 -14.54 5.35
N VAL A 250 -23.10 -14.07 6.58
CA VAL A 250 -21.96 -14.41 7.45
C VAL A 250 -21.88 -15.89 7.84
N ASN A 251 -22.96 -16.65 7.67
CA ASN A 251 -23.07 -18.08 7.98
C ASN A 251 -23.13 -18.97 6.73
N VAL A 252 -23.09 -18.39 5.51
CA VAL A 252 -23.04 -19.15 4.26
C VAL A 252 -21.73 -19.97 4.19
N SER A 253 -21.78 -21.14 3.56
CA SER A 253 -20.66 -22.11 3.54
C SER A 253 -19.47 -21.67 2.66
N ASP A 254 -18.28 -22.22 2.91
CA ASP A 254 -17.09 -21.94 2.10
C ASP A 254 -17.26 -22.34 0.62
N PRO A 255 -17.81 -23.53 0.28
CA PRO A 255 -18.13 -23.88 -1.10
C PRO A 255 -19.00 -22.84 -1.82
N ASP A 256 -20.01 -22.31 -1.15
CA ASP A 256 -20.93 -21.32 -1.74
C ASP A 256 -20.23 -19.96 -1.99
N TYR A 257 -19.35 -19.53 -1.07
CA TYR A 257 -18.51 -18.36 -1.30
C TYR A 257 -17.52 -18.57 -2.46
N LYS A 258 -16.99 -19.78 -2.65
CA LYS A 258 -16.13 -20.09 -3.81
C LYS A 258 -16.92 -19.97 -5.12
N VAL A 259 -18.15 -20.46 -5.17
CA VAL A 259 -19.05 -20.28 -6.32
C VAL A 259 -19.31 -18.78 -6.58
N LEU A 260 -19.59 -18.00 -5.53
CA LEU A 260 -19.73 -16.54 -5.65
C LEU A 260 -18.46 -15.89 -6.23
N PHE A 261 -17.27 -16.28 -5.77
CA PHE A 261 -16.02 -15.72 -6.27
C PHE A 261 -15.75 -16.10 -7.73
N ASP A 262 -16.09 -17.32 -8.14
CA ASP A 262 -15.98 -17.73 -9.55
C ASP A 262 -16.97 -16.96 -10.43
N ASP A 263 -18.19 -16.75 -9.95
CA ASP A 263 -19.18 -15.92 -10.61
C ASP A 263 -18.72 -14.47 -10.78
N MET A 264 -18.12 -13.88 -9.73
CA MET A 264 -17.55 -12.52 -9.79
C MET A 264 -16.37 -12.43 -10.74
N LYS A 265 -15.45 -13.40 -10.67
CA LYS A 265 -14.27 -13.48 -11.56
C LYS A 265 -14.69 -13.56 -13.03
N ASN A 266 -15.69 -14.39 -13.33
CA ASN A 266 -16.13 -14.66 -14.69
C ASN A 266 -17.24 -13.72 -15.18
N ARG A 267 -17.70 -12.78 -14.33
CA ARG A 267 -18.84 -11.88 -14.61
C ARG A 267 -20.07 -12.68 -15.08
N SER A 268 -20.43 -13.73 -14.34
CA SER A 268 -21.47 -14.66 -14.78
C SER A 268 -22.84 -13.99 -14.89
N ALA A 269 -23.68 -14.49 -15.81
CA ALA A 269 -25.05 -14.01 -15.95
C ALA A 269 -25.89 -14.26 -14.68
N ALA A 270 -25.63 -15.36 -13.98
CA ALA A 270 -26.29 -15.70 -12.72
C ALA A 270 -26.04 -14.62 -11.64
N LEU A 271 -24.81 -14.13 -11.52
CA LEU A 271 -24.48 -13.06 -10.57
C LEU A 271 -25.34 -11.81 -10.78
N MET A 272 -25.54 -11.41 -12.04
CA MET A 272 -26.34 -10.23 -12.39
C MET A 272 -27.82 -10.45 -12.13
N GLN A 273 -28.33 -11.62 -12.49
CA GLN A 273 -29.70 -12.03 -12.18
C GLN A 273 -29.94 -12.07 -10.67
N ASP A 274 -28.92 -12.39 -9.87
CA ASP A 274 -29.02 -12.52 -8.43
C ASP A 274 -28.90 -11.22 -7.65
N GLY A 275 -28.58 -10.10 -8.32
CA GLY A 275 -28.68 -8.77 -7.72
C GLY A 275 -27.41 -7.93 -7.80
N TRP A 276 -26.39 -8.36 -8.54
CA TRP A 276 -25.27 -7.49 -8.91
C TRP A 276 -25.69 -6.53 -10.03
N ASP A 277 -25.52 -5.23 -9.79
CA ASP A 277 -25.90 -4.18 -10.73
C ASP A 277 -24.66 -3.60 -11.43
N VAL A 278 -24.50 -3.88 -12.72
CA VAL A 278 -23.39 -3.39 -13.54
C VAL A 278 -23.44 -1.90 -13.83
N ALA A 279 -24.59 -1.24 -13.65
CA ALA A 279 -24.69 0.21 -13.74
C ALA A 279 -24.14 0.90 -12.49
N VAL A 280 -24.14 0.20 -11.35
CA VAL A 280 -23.59 0.68 -10.07
C VAL A 280 -22.10 0.33 -9.94
N TYR A 281 -21.71 -0.90 -10.31
CA TYR A 281 -20.31 -1.31 -10.37
C TYR A 281 -20.10 -2.31 -11.50
N ASP A 282 -19.41 -1.86 -12.55
CA ASP A 282 -19.33 -2.55 -13.84
C ASP A 282 -18.49 -3.84 -13.81
N ASN A 283 -17.52 -3.92 -12.89
CA ASN A 283 -16.49 -4.96 -12.89
C ASN A 283 -16.38 -5.74 -11.56
N PRO A 284 -17.23 -6.75 -11.31
CA PRO A 284 -17.15 -7.59 -10.10
C PRO A 284 -15.79 -8.28 -9.93
N GLY A 285 -15.15 -8.68 -11.03
CA GLY A 285 -13.83 -9.32 -11.02
C GLY A 285 -12.74 -8.40 -10.47
N TYR A 286 -12.80 -7.11 -10.79
CA TYR A 286 -11.88 -6.11 -10.24
C TYR A 286 -12.08 -5.88 -8.74
N PHE A 287 -13.32 -5.85 -8.25
CA PHE A 287 -13.57 -5.80 -6.81
C PHE A 287 -13.04 -7.05 -6.10
N LEU A 288 -13.28 -8.24 -6.66
CA LEU A 288 -12.71 -9.49 -6.12
C LEU A 288 -11.18 -9.47 -6.10
N TYR A 289 -10.54 -8.95 -7.15
CA TYR A 289 -9.09 -8.76 -7.19
C TYR A 289 -8.60 -7.85 -6.05
N THR A 290 -9.26 -6.70 -5.87
CA THR A 290 -8.94 -5.73 -4.82
C THR A 290 -9.07 -6.35 -3.42
N LEU A 291 -10.18 -7.05 -3.18
CA LEU A 291 -10.42 -7.79 -1.94
C LEU A 291 -9.33 -8.83 -1.69
N ARG A 292 -8.96 -9.63 -2.69
CA ARG A 292 -7.90 -10.64 -2.57
C ARG A 292 -6.56 -10.02 -2.24
N ARG A 293 -6.18 -8.95 -2.94
CA ARG A 293 -4.95 -8.17 -2.66
C ARG A 293 -4.93 -7.73 -1.19
N HIS A 294 -5.98 -7.04 -0.72
CA HIS A 294 -6.01 -6.57 0.66
C HIS A 294 -6.05 -7.72 1.67
N THR A 295 -6.72 -8.82 1.35
CA THR A 295 -6.80 -10.03 2.20
C THR A 295 -5.42 -10.65 2.40
N TRP A 296 -4.67 -10.87 1.33
CA TRP A 296 -3.34 -11.47 1.42
C TRP A 296 -2.32 -10.52 2.03
N THR A 297 -2.35 -9.23 1.70
CA THR A 297 -1.48 -8.24 2.36
C THR A 297 -1.78 -8.16 3.86
N GLY A 298 -3.06 -8.14 4.25
CA GLY A 298 -3.43 -8.13 5.67
C GLY A 298 -3.03 -9.40 6.41
N ALA A 299 -3.14 -10.56 5.76
CA ALA A 299 -2.74 -11.84 6.34
C ALA A 299 -1.22 -11.99 6.51
N PHE A 300 -0.43 -11.52 5.53
CA PHE A 300 1.01 -11.76 5.49
C PHE A 300 1.87 -10.56 5.92
N SER A 301 1.31 -9.36 6.09
CA SER A 301 2.10 -8.16 6.42
C SER A 301 1.79 -7.59 7.80
N HIS A 302 0.86 -8.17 8.55
CA HIS A 302 0.41 -7.59 9.82
C HIS A 302 1.30 -8.03 11.01
N PRO A 303 2.03 -7.11 11.68
CA PRO A 303 3.05 -7.45 12.68
C PRO A 303 2.51 -8.20 13.90
N LYS A 304 1.28 -7.89 14.35
CA LYS A 304 0.60 -8.60 15.46
C LYS A 304 0.48 -10.11 15.23
N TYR A 305 0.42 -10.56 13.97
CA TYR A 305 0.31 -11.98 13.60
C TYR A 305 1.67 -12.60 13.21
N GLY A 306 2.77 -11.90 13.46
CA GLY A 306 4.12 -12.35 13.10
C GLY A 306 4.56 -11.91 11.70
N GLY A 307 3.75 -11.16 10.96
CA GLY A 307 4.07 -10.74 9.60
C GLY A 307 4.12 -11.92 8.63
N ASN A 308 5.21 -12.03 7.87
CA ASN A 308 5.49 -13.16 6.98
C ASN A 308 6.74 -13.94 7.47
N PRO A 309 6.67 -14.66 8.60
CA PRO A 309 7.83 -15.34 9.17
C PRO A 309 8.49 -16.26 8.14
N GLY A 310 9.79 -16.08 7.93
CA GLY A 310 10.58 -16.92 7.01
C GLY A 310 10.14 -16.86 5.54
N GLY A 311 9.35 -15.87 5.12
CA GLY A 311 8.93 -15.75 3.72
C GLY A 311 7.76 -16.65 3.31
N LEU A 312 7.21 -17.48 4.21
CA LEU A 312 6.36 -18.63 3.84
C LEU A 312 5.00 -18.28 3.23
N GLY A 313 4.37 -17.21 3.67
CA GLY A 313 3.16 -16.68 3.03
C GLY A 313 3.44 -16.22 1.60
N TRP A 314 4.62 -15.65 1.36
CA TRP A 314 5.06 -15.28 0.01
C TRP A 314 5.45 -16.50 -0.83
N ALA A 315 6.10 -17.50 -0.24
CA ALA A 315 6.36 -18.79 -0.86
C ALA A 315 5.07 -19.46 -1.34
N PHE A 316 4.04 -19.48 -0.49
CA PHE A 316 2.72 -19.98 -0.83
C PHE A 316 2.13 -19.26 -2.05
N LEU A 317 2.15 -17.93 -2.06
CA LEU A 317 1.65 -17.15 -3.20
C LEU A 317 2.44 -17.46 -4.47
N GLY A 318 3.77 -17.58 -4.35
CA GLY A 318 4.67 -17.96 -5.44
C GLY A 318 4.33 -19.33 -6.04
N GLU A 319 4.05 -20.32 -5.19
CA GLU A 319 3.70 -21.68 -5.61
C GLU A 319 2.28 -21.79 -6.20
N THR A 320 1.34 -21.03 -5.63
CA THR A 320 -0.10 -21.09 -5.96
C THR A 320 -0.41 -20.36 -7.25
N PHE A 321 0.19 -19.20 -7.47
CA PHE A 321 -0.10 -18.36 -8.63
C PHE A 321 0.94 -18.53 -9.73
N ARG A 322 1.06 -19.74 -10.29
CA ARG A 322 1.93 -20.00 -11.45
C ARG A 322 1.32 -19.45 -12.73
N THR A 323 2.16 -18.91 -13.62
CA THR A 323 1.69 -18.44 -14.92
C THR A 323 1.34 -19.62 -15.82
N THR A 324 0.30 -19.47 -16.65
CA THR A 324 -0.16 -20.54 -17.55
C THR A 324 0.80 -20.82 -18.71
N ALA A 325 1.71 -19.89 -19.02
CA ALA A 325 2.64 -20.00 -20.14
C ALA A 325 3.95 -20.71 -19.77
N ASP A 326 4.36 -20.66 -18.50
CA ASP A 326 5.57 -21.29 -18.00
C ASP A 326 5.37 -21.69 -16.54
N LEU A 327 5.24 -22.99 -16.30
CA LEU A 327 5.03 -23.56 -14.96
C LEU A 327 6.22 -23.31 -14.01
N THR A 328 7.37 -22.92 -14.52
CA THR A 328 8.53 -22.52 -13.72
C THR A 328 8.49 -21.05 -13.30
N LYS A 329 7.63 -20.24 -13.94
CA LYS A 329 7.46 -18.82 -13.64
C LYS A 329 6.18 -18.59 -12.85
N THR A 330 6.36 -17.95 -11.70
CA THR A 330 5.25 -17.50 -10.86
C THR A 330 4.83 -16.09 -11.22
N ALA A 331 3.53 -15.81 -11.11
CA ALA A 331 2.99 -14.45 -11.14
C ALA A 331 3.38 -13.65 -9.88
N PHE A 332 3.99 -14.31 -8.89
CA PHE A 332 4.40 -13.73 -7.62
C PHE A 332 5.85 -14.12 -7.27
N ASP A 333 6.81 -13.50 -7.97
CA ASP A 333 8.26 -13.73 -7.76
C ASP A 333 8.80 -12.90 -6.58
N TRP A 334 8.38 -13.31 -5.38
CA TRP A 334 8.75 -12.66 -4.12
C TRP A 334 10.22 -12.83 -3.77
N ALA A 335 10.86 -13.92 -4.20
CA ALA A 335 12.27 -14.17 -3.92
C ALA A 335 13.16 -13.11 -4.57
N ARG A 336 12.79 -12.62 -5.77
CA ARG A 336 13.46 -11.45 -6.35
C ARG A 336 13.25 -10.20 -5.48
N ALA A 337 12.09 -10.03 -4.86
CA ALA A 337 11.80 -8.87 -4.02
C ALA A 337 12.49 -8.89 -2.64
N ILE A 338 13.06 -10.02 -2.23
CA ILE A 338 13.90 -10.12 -1.03
C ILE A 338 15.34 -9.77 -1.42
N GLU A 339 15.87 -8.75 -0.76
CA GLU A 339 17.29 -8.41 -0.79
C GLU A 339 17.94 -8.84 0.54
N ALA A 340 19.24 -9.14 0.50
CA ALA A 340 20.03 -9.34 1.72
C ALA A 340 19.87 -8.11 2.64
N PRO A 341 20.04 -8.24 3.97
CA PRO A 341 19.72 -7.18 4.94
C PRO A 341 20.39 -5.84 4.57
N LEU A 342 19.52 -5.01 4.00
CA LEU A 342 19.45 -3.58 3.72
C LEU A 342 20.68 -2.70 3.99
N GLY A 343 21.31 -2.27 2.89
CA GLY A 343 22.04 -1.01 2.78
C GLY A 343 23.51 -1.05 3.20
N LYS A 344 24.22 0.02 2.82
CA LYS A 344 25.64 0.24 3.16
C LYS A 344 25.90 0.51 4.65
N SER A 345 24.84 0.60 5.47
CA SER A 345 24.95 0.83 6.91
C SER A 345 25.13 -0.50 7.64
N ASN A 346 26.26 -0.62 8.36
CA ASN A 346 26.56 -1.81 9.17
C ASN A 346 25.60 -1.99 10.37
N GLU A 347 24.74 -1.02 10.65
CA GLU A 347 23.86 -1.01 11.83
C GLU A 347 22.46 -1.55 11.54
N TYR A 348 22.07 -1.70 10.28
CA TYR A 348 20.71 -2.05 9.89
C TYR A 348 20.60 -3.51 9.40
N ARG A 349 19.60 -4.25 9.90
CA ARG A 349 19.42 -5.70 9.63
C ARG A 349 18.07 -6.12 9.04
N GLY A 350 17.18 -5.16 8.75
CA GLY A 350 15.90 -5.37 8.07
C GLY A 350 14.78 -6.01 8.88
#